data_AF-A0A9E4CRP0-F1
#
_entry.id   AF-A0A9E4CRP0-F1
#
_cell.length_a   1.000
_cell.length_b   1.000
_cell.length_c   1.000
_cell.angle_alpha   90.00
_cell.angle_beta   90.00
_cell.angle_gamma   90.00
#
_symmetry.space_group_name_H-M   'P 1'
#
loop_
_entity.id
_entity.type
_entity.pdbx_description
1 polymer ?
#
loop_
_entity_poly.entity_id
_entity_poly.type
_entity_poly.pdbx_seq_one_letter_code
_entity_poly.pdbx_strand_id
1 'polypeptide(L)'
;AGHRTTYGAPFLNIDKLRAGDTIILTMSYGRFTYTVTRKEIIAPDDWSILEYGAAEPTAAARRQVKATRRCVGTCEHLVLTACHPKYSAAKRIAVFARLSRVQLAKGGATA
;
A
#
# COMPACT_ATOMS: atom_id res chain seq x y z
N ALA A 1 1.72 6.03 8.33
CA ALA A 1 3.03 6.72 8.34
C ALA A 1 3.92 6.12 9.42
N GLY A 2 5.24 6.21 9.29
CA GLY A 2 6.17 5.62 10.26
C GLY A 2 7.56 6.23 10.21
N HIS A 3 8.31 6.10 11.30
CA HIS A 3 9.66 6.64 11.40
C HIS A 3 10.64 5.88 10.48
N ARG A 4 11.50 6.64 9.81
CA ARG A 4 12.56 6.09 8.97
C ARG A 4 13.87 5.86 9.73
N THR A 5 14.19 6.65 10.75
CA THR A 5 15.52 6.59 11.40
C THR A 5 15.46 6.57 12.92
N THR A 6 14.32 6.86 13.53
CA THR A 6 14.14 6.92 14.98
C THR A 6 13.20 5.81 15.47
N TYR A 7 13.26 5.49 16.78
CA TYR A 7 12.35 4.59 17.51
C TYR A 7 12.03 3.27 16.78
N GLY A 8 12.99 2.34 16.73
CA GLY A 8 12.84 1.05 16.04
C GLY A 8 12.81 1.13 14.51
N ALA A 9 12.61 2.33 13.94
CA ALA A 9 12.71 2.67 12.52
C ALA A 9 12.02 1.65 11.60
N PRO A 10 10.70 1.41 11.74
CA PRO A 10 9.97 0.40 10.97
C PRO A 10 10.07 0.62 9.45
N PHE A 11 10.32 1.86 9.01
CA PHE A 11 10.50 2.22 7.60
C PHE A 11 11.95 2.53 7.21
N LEU A 12 12.95 2.09 7.97
CA LEU A 12 14.37 2.31 7.69
C LEU A 12 14.81 1.94 6.28
N ASN A 13 14.23 0.84 5.76
CA ASN A 13 14.55 0.29 4.46
C ASN A 13 13.37 0.39 3.47
N ILE A 14 12.43 1.31 3.70
CA ILE A 14 11.28 1.50 2.80
C ILE A 14 11.71 1.84 1.36
N ASP A 15 12.88 2.46 1.19
CA ASP A 15 13.49 2.72 -0.11
C ASP A 15 13.96 1.46 -0.85
N LYS A 16 14.10 0.32 -0.19
CA LYS A 16 14.46 -0.95 -0.82
C LYS A 16 13.28 -1.68 -1.45
N LEU A 17 12.05 -1.31 -1.10
CA LEU A 17 10.84 -1.91 -1.68
C LEU A 17 10.80 -1.67 -3.20
N ARG A 18 10.44 -2.71 -3.94
CA ARG A 18 10.34 -2.73 -5.40
C ARG A 18 8.95 -3.20 -5.81
N ALA A 19 8.55 -2.86 -7.04
CA ALA A 19 7.31 -3.35 -7.62
C ALA A 19 7.31 -4.89 -7.59
N GLY A 20 6.23 -5.49 -7.11
CA GLY A 20 6.10 -6.94 -6.90
C GLY A 20 6.37 -7.42 -5.48
N ASP A 21 7.06 -6.64 -4.63
CA ASP A 21 7.28 -7.00 -3.24
C ASP A 21 5.95 -7.07 -2.47
N THR A 22 5.88 -7.94 -1.46
CA THR A 22 4.67 -8.14 -0.66
C THR A 22 4.76 -7.45 0.69
N ILE A 23 3.69 -6.73 1.06
CA ILE A 23 3.46 -6.16 2.39
C ILE A 23 2.32 -6.93 3.03
N ILE A 24 2.51 -7.42 4.25
CA ILE A 24 1.52 -8.23 4.96
C ILE A 24 1.07 -7.48 6.21
N LEU A 25 -0.21 -7.11 6.26
CA LEU A 25 -0.84 -6.59 7.46
C LEU A 25 -1.49 -7.76 8.20
N THR A 26 -1.06 -8.01 9.43
CA THR A 26 -1.60 -9.07 10.28
C THR A 26 -2.42 -8.42 11.37
N MET A 27 -3.73 -8.67 11.36
CA MET A 27 -4.69 -8.21 12.34
C MET A 27 -5.30 -9.43 13.05
N SER A 28 -5.91 -9.21 14.22
CA SER A 28 -6.60 -10.28 14.97
C SER A 28 -7.69 -10.97 14.15
N TYR A 29 -8.37 -10.24 13.27
CA TYR A 29 -9.46 -10.73 12.43
C TYR A 29 -9.00 -11.27 11.07
N GLY A 30 -7.72 -11.13 10.70
CA GLY A 30 -7.23 -11.62 9.42
C GLY A 30 -5.91 -11.03 8.95
N ARG A 31 -5.46 -11.55 7.82
CA ARG A 31 -4.20 -11.20 7.15
C ARG A 31 -4.47 -10.64 5.76
N PHE A 32 -3.94 -9.46 5.49
CA PHE A 32 -4.09 -8.74 4.23
C PHE A 32 -2.74 -8.64 3.55
N THR A 33 -2.65 -9.16 2.33
CA THR A 33 -1.43 -9.14 1.53
C THR A 33 -1.56 -8.11 0.44
N TYR A 34 -0.71 -7.08 0.49
CA TYR A 34 -0.58 -6.05 -0.53
C TYR A 34 0.66 -6.31 -1.38
N THR A 35 0.59 -6.00 -2.66
CA THR A 35 1.73 -6.06 -3.59
C THR A 35 2.12 -4.64 -3.97
N VAL A 36 3.38 -4.29 -3.74
CA VAL A 36 3.94 -2.98 -4.09
C VAL A 36 3.82 -2.77 -5.60
N THR A 37 3.29 -1.62 -5.99
CA THR A 37 3.13 -1.22 -7.40
C THR A 37 4.23 -0.25 -7.81
N ARG A 38 4.47 0.79 -7.01
CA ARG A 38 5.54 1.77 -7.23
C ARG A 38 5.94 2.47 -5.93
N LYS A 39 6.99 3.27 -6.02
CA LYS A 39 7.40 4.24 -5.00
C LYS A 39 7.77 5.56 -5.65
N GLU A 40 7.57 6.66 -4.95
CA GLU A 40 7.95 7.99 -5.42
C GLU A 40 8.42 8.87 -4.26
N ILE A 41 9.20 9.90 -4.59
CA ILE A 41 9.65 10.92 -3.65
C ILE A 41 8.76 12.14 -3.87
N ILE A 42 8.04 12.53 -2.83
CA ILE A 42 7.04 13.60 -2.85
C ILE A 42 7.46 14.76 -1.94
N ALA A 43 6.81 15.90 -2.12
CA ALA A 43 6.93 17.02 -1.18
C ALA A 43 6.33 16.63 0.18
N PRO A 44 6.82 17.21 1.30
CA PRO A 44 6.31 16.89 2.64
C PRO A 44 4.80 17.11 2.82
N ASP A 45 4.27 18.08 2.08
CA ASP A 45 2.89 18.55 2.12
C ASP A 45 2.09 18.04 0.93
N ASP A 46 2.50 16.98 0.25
CA ASP A 46 1.75 16.46 -0.89
C ASP A 46 0.60 15.54 -0.42
N TRP A 47 -0.61 16.10 -0.30
CA TRP A 47 -1.81 15.35 0.12
C TRP A 47 -2.45 14.52 -1.00
N SER A 48 -2.04 14.73 -2.27
CA SER A 48 -2.60 14.01 -3.42
C SER A 48 -2.42 12.50 -3.33
N ILE A 49 -1.46 12.05 -2.50
CA ILE A 49 -1.23 10.63 -2.22
C ILE A 49 -2.42 9.92 -1.56
N LEU A 50 -3.31 10.64 -0.87
CA LEU A 50 -4.50 10.06 -0.23
C LEU A 50 -5.61 9.76 -1.24
N GLU A 51 -5.60 10.44 -2.39
CA GLU A 51 -6.52 10.18 -3.50
C GLU A 51 -6.11 8.96 -4.33
N TYR A 52 -4.93 8.39 -4.05
CA TYR A 52 -4.42 7.24 -4.77
C TYR A 52 -5.35 6.04 -4.65
N GLY A 53 -5.96 5.66 -5.78
CA GLY A 53 -6.87 4.52 -5.86
C GLY A 53 -8.34 4.85 -6.04
N ALA A 54 -8.71 6.13 -6.02
CA ALA A 54 -10.07 6.58 -6.30
C ALA A 54 -10.45 6.51 -7.80
N ALA A 55 -9.53 6.06 -8.67
CA ALA A 55 -9.83 5.92 -10.09
C ALA A 55 -10.84 4.79 -10.32
N GLU A 56 -12.05 5.16 -10.73
CA GLU A 56 -13.08 4.22 -11.16
C GLU A 56 -12.53 3.34 -12.30
N PRO A 57 -12.65 2.02 -12.21
CA PRO A 57 -12.24 1.16 -13.30
C PRO A 57 -13.08 1.35 -14.56
N THR A 58 -12.42 1.31 -15.72
CA THR A 58 -13.12 1.24 -17.00
C THR A 58 -13.88 -0.09 -17.14
N ALA A 59 -15.00 -0.08 -17.87
CA ALA A 59 -15.80 -1.28 -18.13
C ALA A 59 -14.98 -2.42 -18.79
N ALA A 60 -13.97 -2.08 -19.60
CA ALA A 60 -13.04 -3.03 -20.21
C ALA A 60 -12.17 -3.74 -19.16
N ALA A 61 -11.65 -3.00 -18.17
CA ALA A 61 -10.86 -3.59 -17.10
C ALA A 61 -11.76 -4.54 -16.26
N ARG A 62 -13.03 -4.19 -16.00
CA ARG A 62 -13.95 -5.04 -15.19
C ARG A 62 -14.16 -6.42 -15.84
N ARG A 63 -14.16 -6.50 -17.18
CA ARG A 63 -14.19 -7.78 -17.92
C ARG A 63 -12.92 -8.62 -17.74
N GLN A 64 -11.75 -8.00 -17.69
CA GLN A 64 -10.47 -8.71 -17.53
C GLN A 64 -10.27 -9.32 -16.14
N VAL A 65 -10.93 -8.80 -15.10
CA VAL A 65 -10.87 -9.35 -13.71
C VAL A 65 -11.39 -10.76 -13.62
N LYS A 66 -12.54 -11.02 -14.25
CA LYS A 66 -13.20 -12.32 -14.17
C LYS A 66 -12.31 -13.42 -14.74
N ALA A 67 -11.44 -13.06 -15.68
CA ALA A 67 -10.47 -13.95 -16.31
C ALA A 67 -9.12 -14.04 -15.57
N THR A 68 -8.70 -13.03 -14.80
CA THR A 68 -7.31 -12.92 -14.30
C THR A 68 -7.15 -12.80 -12.78
N ARG A 69 -8.24 -12.83 -11.98
CA ARG A 69 -8.21 -12.57 -10.52
C ARG A 69 -7.50 -11.26 -10.12
N ARG A 70 -7.35 -10.32 -11.06
CA ARG A 70 -6.74 -9.01 -10.83
C ARG A 70 -7.82 -8.02 -10.42
N CYS A 71 -7.62 -7.24 -9.36
CA CYS A 71 -8.61 -6.25 -8.92
C CYS A 71 -8.89 -5.21 -10.03
N VAL A 72 -10.16 -4.97 -10.32
CA VAL A 72 -10.64 -3.82 -11.09
C VAL A 72 -11.92 -3.33 -10.43
N GLY A 73 -11.88 -2.10 -9.93
CA GLY A 73 -12.77 -1.62 -8.88
C GLY A 73 -12.07 -0.53 -8.09
N THR A 74 -12.71 -0.13 -6.99
CA THR A 74 -12.03 0.43 -5.81
C THR A 74 -11.01 -0.60 -5.34
N CYS A 75 -9.82 -0.57 -5.94
CA CYS A 75 -8.72 -1.40 -5.49
C CYS A 75 -8.34 -0.87 -4.11
N GLU A 76 -8.51 -1.68 -3.08
CA GLU A 76 -7.99 -1.36 -1.77
C GLU A 76 -6.48 -1.16 -1.92
N HIS A 77 -6.04 0.08 -1.70
CA HIS A 77 -4.65 0.45 -1.79
C HIS A 77 -4.08 0.75 -0.41
N LEU A 78 -2.80 0.45 -0.26
CA LEU A 78 -2.01 0.79 0.90
C LEU A 78 -0.97 1.82 0.48
N VAL A 79 -0.92 2.94 1.20
CA VAL A 79 0.11 3.97 1.05
C VAL A 79 0.96 4.00 2.32
N LEU A 80 2.25 3.67 2.19
CA LEU A 80 3.22 3.81 3.28
C LEU A 80 4.06 5.06 3.06
N THR A 81 4.18 5.90 4.08
CA THR A 81 4.94 7.15 4.00
C THR A 81 5.99 7.26 5.09
N ALA A 82 7.17 7.79 4.73
CA ALA A 82 8.28 8.06 5.64
C ALA A 82 9.11 9.27 5.16
N CYS A 83 9.96 9.84 6.02
CA CYS A 83 10.84 10.96 5.65
C CYS A 83 11.94 10.55 4.64
N HIS A 84 12.41 11.48 3.82
CA HIS A 84 13.48 11.26 2.85
C HIS A 84 14.30 12.55 2.60
N PRO A 85 15.63 12.48 2.44
CA PRO A 85 16.53 11.32 2.60
C PRO A 85 16.67 10.88 4.08
N LYS A 86 17.48 9.84 4.38
CA LYS A 86 17.71 9.42 5.78
C LYS A 86 18.28 10.60 6.58
N TYR A 87 17.83 10.73 7.83
CA TYR A 87 18.21 11.82 8.75
C TYR A 87 17.74 13.23 8.31
N SER A 88 16.83 13.32 7.35
CA SER A 88 16.23 14.57 6.89
C SER A 88 14.71 14.42 6.71
N ALA A 89 13.98 15.50 6.94
CA ALA A 89 12.54 15.61 6.66
C ALA A 89 12.24 16.50 5.44
N ALA A 90 13.24 16.81 4.62
CA ALA A 90 13.11 17.70 3.46
C ALA A 90 12.09 17.20 2.43
N LYS A 91 11.93 15.87 2.30
CA LYS A 91 10.96 15.22 1.42
C LYS A 91 10.33 14.02 2.13
N ARG A 92 9.36 13.40 1.48
CA ARG A 92 8.82 12.10 1.89
C ARG A 92 9.02 11.06 0.80
N ILE A 93 9.15 9.81 1.20
CA ILE A 93 9.04 8.65 0.31
C ILE A 93 7.66 8.04 0.54
N ALA A 94 6.92 7.86 -0.56
CA ALA A 94 5.64 7.17 -0.57
C ALA A 94 5.76 5.85 -1.34
N VAL A 95 5.26 4.77 -0.75
CA VAL A 95 5.17 3.46 -1.38
C VAL A 95 3.71 3.11 -1.54
N PHE A 96 3.34 2.77 -2.76
CA PHE A 96 1.99 2.39 -3.14
C PHE A 96 1.93 0.89 -3.34
N ALA A 97 0.90 0.27 -2.77
CA ALA A 97 0.66 -1.15 -2.92
C ALA A 97 -0.84 -1.43 -3.11
N ARG A 98 -1.16 -2.47 -3.87
CA ARG A 98 -2.54 -2.92 -4.12
C ARG A 98 -2.82 -4.18 -3.33
N LEU A 99 -4.04 -4.33 -2.81
CA LEU A 99 -4.44 -5.59 -2.20
C LEU A 99 -4.37 -6.72 -3.24
N SER A 100 -3.84 -7.86 -2.82
CA SER A 100 -3.69 -9.05 -3.66
C SER A 100 -4.36 -10.28 -3.07
N ARG A 101 -4.49 -10.35 -1.74
CA ARG A 101 -5.12 -11.47 -1.03
C ARG A 101 -5.63 -11.05 0.35
N VAL A 102 -6.80 -11.57 0.71
CA VAL A 102 -7.39 -11.50 2.07
C VAL A 102 -7.49 -12.91 2.64
N GLN A 103 -7.09 -13.08 3.90
CA GLN A 103 -7.28 -14.30 4.66
C GLN A 103 -7.89 -13.96 6.01
N LEU A 104 -9.18 -14.20 6.18
CA LEU A 104 -9.85 -13.95 7.46
C LEU A 104 -9.49 -15.02 8.48
N ALA A 105 -9.35 -14.64 9.74
CA ALA A 105 -9.22 -15.59 10.84
C ALA A 105 -10.53 -16.42 10.93
N LYS A 106 -10.42 -17.73 11.19
CA LYS A 106 -11.59 -18.60 11.40
C LYS A 106 -12.36 -18.09 12.62
N GLY A 107 -13.43 -17.33 12.38
CA GLY A 107 -14.26 -16.69 13.42
C GLY A 107 -14.77 -15.28 13.08
N GLY A 108 -14.27 -14.63 12.02
CA GLY A 108 -14.60 -13.23 11.68
C GLY A 108 -15.84 -13.00 10.80
N ALA A 109 -16.82 -13.92 10.77
CA ALA A 109 -18.07 -13.76 10.02
C ALA A 109 -19.28 -13.94 10.95
N THR A 110 -19.52 -12.94 11.80
CA THR A 110 -20.82 -12.72 12.45
C THR A 110 -20.87 -11.28 12.96
N ALA A 111 -21.59 -10.42 12.23
CA ALA A 111 -22.45 -9.35 12.72
C ALA A 111 -23.26 -8.83 11.53
#